data_AF-A0A1J3F3I7-F1
#
_entry.id   AF-A0A1J3F3I7-F1
#
_cell.length_a   1.000
_cell.length_b   1.000
_cell.length_c   1.000
_cell.angle_alpha   90.00
_cell.angle_beta   90.00
_cell.angle_gamma   90.00
#
_symmetry.space_group_name_H-M   'P 1'
#
loop_
_entity.id
_entity.type
_entity.pdbx_description
1 polymer ?
#
loop_
_entity_poly.entity_id
_entity_poly.type
_entity_poly.pdbx_seq_one_letter_code
_entity_poly.pdbx_strand_id
1 'polypeptide(L)'
;ATMGSGSLAAMSVFEAKYKEGLTRDEGIKLVAEAICSGIFNDLGSGSNVDICVITKGHKEYLRNYMEPNPRTYVSSKGYSFTKK
;
A
#
# COMPACT_ATOMS: atom_id res chain seq x y z
N ALA A 1 -14.80 -0.20 2.15
CA ALA A 1 -14.78 -1.63 1.77
C ALA A 1 -13.35 -2.02 1.40
N THR A 2 -12.97 -3.27 1.66
CA THR A 2 -11.66 -3.84 1.31
C THR A 2 -11.88 -5.10 0.47
N MET A 3 -11.00 -5.36 -0.49
CA MET A 3 -11.11 -6.47 -1.45
C MET A 3 -9.73 -7.08 -1.69
N GLY A 4 -9.69 -8.28 -2.29
CA GLY A 4 -8.44 -9.02 -2.54
C GLY A 4 -8.02 -9.95 -1.40
N SER A 5 -6.84 -10.57 -1.52
CA SER A 5 -6.32 -11.54 -0.54
C SER A 5 -6.04 -10.91 0.83
N GLY A 6 -5.51 -9.68 0.86
CA GLY A 6 -5.28 -8.91 2.09
C GLY A 6 -6.51 -8.21 2.66
N SER A 7 -7.71 -8.48 2.14
CA SER A 7 -8.94 -7.75 2.49
C SER A 7 -9.29 -7.80 3.98
N LEU A 8 -9.12 -8.96 4.64
CA LEU A 8 -9.44 -9.12 6.06
C LEU A 8 -8.50 -8.32 6.95
N ALA A 9 -7.19 -8.29 6.63
CA ALA A 9 -6.20 -7.50 7.35
C ALA A 9 -6.40 -5.99 7.16
N ALA A 10 -6.84 -5.56 5.97
CA ALA A 10 -7.20 -4.17 5.74
C ALA A 10 -8.53 -3.79 6.44
N MET A 11 -9.51 -4.69 6.45
CA MET A 11 -10.82 -4.43 7.06
C MET A 11 -10.71 -4.25 8.58
N SER A 12 -9.86 -5.04 9.25
CA SER A 12 -9.66 -4.90 10.69
C SER A 12 -9.19 -3.49 11.09
N VAL A 13 -8.40 -2.83 10.24
CA VAL A 13 -7.96 -1.43 10.46
C VAL A 13 -9.13 -0.46 10.29
N PHE A 14 -9.97 -0.65 9.26
CA PHE A 14 -11.16 0.18 9.07
C PHE A 14 -12.14 0.04 10.22
N GLU A 15 -12.48 -1.19 10.65
CA GLU A 15 -13.38 -1.42 11.78
C GLU A 15 -12.86 -0.82 13.09
N ALA A 16 -11.54 -0.80 13.30
CA ALA A 16 -10.95 -0.27 14.53
C ALA A 16 -10.82 1.26 14.56
N LYS A 17 -10.64 1.91 13.40
CA LYS A 17 -10.19 3.33 13.35
C LYS A 17 -11.09 4.26 12.53
N TYR A 18 -12.04 3.72 11.76
CA TYR A 18 -12.96 4.56 11.00
C TYR A 18 -13.84 5.40 11.93
N LYS A 19 -14.07 6.64 11.53
CA LYS A 19 -15.05 7.55 12.15
C LYS A 19 -15.70 8.39 11.05
N GLU A 20 -16.90 8.89 11.31
CA GLU A 20 -17.52 9.87 10.42
C GLU A 20 -16.77 11.20 10.46
N GLY A 21 -16.85 11.98 9.38
CA GLY A 21 -16.26 13.31 9.31
C GLY A 21 -14.73 13.35 9.27
N LEU A 22 -14.07 12.28 8.81
CA LEU A 22 -12.63 12.28 8.57
C LEU A 22 -12.23 13.41 7.62
N THR A 23 -11.17 14.12 7.98
CA THR A 23 -10.50 15.05 7.07
C THR A 23 -9.80 14.29 5.94
N ARG A 24 -9.42 15.01 4.87
CA ARG A 24 -8.65 14.42 3.76
C ARG A 24 -7.41 13.69 4.24
N ASP A 25 -6.62 14.31 5.12
CA ASP A 25 -5.34 13.76 5.56
C ASP A 25 -5.52 12.58 6.53
N GLU A 26 -6.53 12.64 7.41
CA GLU A 26 -6.89 11.49 8.25
C GLU A 26 -7.37 10.30 7.40
N GLY A 27 -8.15 10.55 6.35
CA GLY A 27 -8.61 9.53 5.41
C GLY A 27 -7.46 8.89 4.64
N ILE A 28 -6.52 9.69 4.13
CA ILE A 28 -5.31 9.19 3.46
C ILE A 28 -4.51 8.30 4.43
N LYS A 29 -4.29 8.76 5.66
CA LYS A 29 -3.54 7.99 6.68
C LYS A 29 -4.24 6.68 7.02
N LEU A 30 -5.55 6.69 7.22
CA LEU A 30 -6.34 5.49 7.52
C LEU A 30 -6.23 4.45 6.39
N VAL A 31 -6.37 4.88 5.13
CA VAL A 31 -6.24 4.00 3.97
C VAL A 31 -4.82 3.46 3.84
N ALA A 32 -3.80 4.31 4.04
CA ALA A 32 -2.41 3.88 4.00
C ALA A 32 -2.11 2.80 5.04
N GLU A 33 -2.56 2.98 6.28
CA GLU A 33 -2.42 1.99 7.35
C GLU A 33 -3.16 0.69 7.03
N ALA A 34 -4.36 0.76 6.44
CA ALA A 34 -5.12 -0.42 6.04
C ALA A 34 -4.41 -1.23 4.94
N ILE A 35 -3.85 -0.56 3.93
CA ILE A 35 -3.06 -1.23 2.88
C ILE A 35 -1.76 -1.81 3.46
N CYS A 36 -1.06 -1.08 4.33
CA CYS A 36 0.12 -1.61 5.02
C CYS A 36 -0.20 -2.87 5.84
N SER A 37 -1.36 -2.90 6.52
CA SER A 37 -1.83 -4.10 7.22
C SER A 37 -2.00 -5.29 6.27
N GLY A 38 -2.57 -5.05 5.08
CA GLY A 38 -2.60 -6.06 4.01
C GLY A 38 -1.20 -6.52 3.58
N ILE A 39 -0.30 -5.58 3.27
CA ILE A 39 1.07 -5.85 2.83
C ILE A 39 1.85 -6.73 3.83
N PHE A 40 1.73 -6.47 5.13
CA PHE A 40 2.54 -7.16 6.15
C PHE A 40 1.90 -8.45 6.69
N ASN A 41 0.59 -8.65 6.49
CA ASN A 41 -0.13 -9.81 7.03
C ASN A 41 -0.67 -10.77 5.94
N ASP A 42 -0.55 -10.42 4.65
CA ASP A 42 -0.92 -11.27 3.52
C ASP A 42 0.24 -11.45 2.54
N LEU A 43 0.64 -12.70 2.29
CA LEU A 43 1.76 -13.03 1.40
C LEU A 43 1.48 -12.70 -0.08
N GLY A 44 0.21 -12.60 -0.47
CA GLY A 44 -0.20 -12.19 -1.81
C GLY A 44 -0.16 -10.67 -2.03
N SER A 45 0.04 -9.89 -0.96
CA SER A 45 0.07 -8.44 -0.97
C SER A 45 1.49 -7.93 -0.70
N GLY A 46 1.90 -6.83 -1.34
CA GLY A 46 3.27 -6.33 -1.16
C GLY A 46 3.60 -5.08 -1.96
N SER A 47 4.89 -4.73 -1.98
CA SER A 47 5.44 -3.53 -2.64
C SER A 47 5.02 -2.21 -1.99
N ASN A 48 4.41 -1.31 -2.75
CA ASN A 48 4.17 0.08 -2.38
C ASN A 48 2.68 0.36 -2.13
N VAL A 49 2.39 1.46 -1.45
CA VAL A 49 1.03 1.96 -1.21
C VAL A 49 0.74 3.11 -2.17
N ASP A 50 -0.33 2.96 -2.94
CA ASP A 50 -0.84 3.99 -3.86
C ASP A 50 -2.23 4.43 -3.43
N ILE A 51 -2.49 5.74 -3.46
CA ILE A 51 -3.77 6.33 -3.06
C ILE A 51 -4.28 7.26 -4.16
N CYS A 52 -5.59 7.20 -4.44
CA CYS A 52 -6.26 8.15 -5.31
C CYS A 52 -7.28 8.93 -4.50
N VAL A 53 -7.09 10.23 -4.37
CA VAL A 53 -8.02 11.12 -3.68
C VAL A 53 -8.94 11.74 -4.73
N ILE A 54 -10.25 11.52 -4.57
CA ILE A 54 -11.27 12.04 -5.48
C ILE A 54 -12.11 13.05 -4.72
N THR A 55 -12.16 14.28 -5.21
CA THR A 55 -13.01 15.35 -4.69
C THR A 55 -13.90 15.89 -5.82
N LYS A 56 -14.84 16.78 -5.49
CA LYS A 56 -15.73 17.35 -6.51
C LYS A 56 -14.92 18.12 -7.56
N GLY A 57 -14.86 17.57 -8.78
CA GLY A 57 -14.17 18.19 -9.92
C GLY A 57 -12.66 17.98 -9.95
N HIS A 58 -12.08 17.23 -9.01
CA HIS A 58 -10.63 17.00 -8.97
C HIS A 58 -10.29 15.57 -8.56
N LYS A 59 -9.15 15.08 -9.07
CA LYS A 59 -8.58 13.78 -8.71
C LYS A 59 -7.07 13.95 -8.57
N GLU A 60 -6.53 13.31 -7.54
CA GLU A 60 -5.11 13.36 -7.22
C GLU A 60 -4.60 11.93 -7.04
N TYR A 61 -3.54 11.60 -7.77
CA TYR A 61 -2.87 10.31 -7.68
C TYR A 61 -1.62 10.45 -6.82
N LEU A 62 -1.63 9.81 -5.67
CA LEU A 62 -0.50 9.68 -4.77
C LEU A 62 0.14 8.31 -5.01
N ARG A 63 0.95 8.21 -6.07
CA ARG A 63 1.74 7.00 -6.37
C ARG A 63 2.98 6.95 -5.49
N ASN A 64 3.31 5.76 -5.00
CA ASN A 64 4.35 5.51 -4.01
C ASN A 64 4.19 6.42 -2.77
N TYR A 65 2.95 6.59 -2.31
CA TYR A 65 2.68 7.36 -1.09
C TYR A 65 3.47 6.79 0.10
N MET A 66 3.59 5.46 0.17
CA MET A 66 4.51 4.77 1.06
C MET A 66 5.23 3.62 0.34
N GLU A 67 6.51 3.46 0.64
CA GLU A 67 7.35 2.37 0.13
C GLU A 67 7.88 1.56 1.32
N PRO A 68 7.03 0.76 1.98
CA PRO A 68 7.40 0.07 3.22
C PRO A 68 8.51 -0.97 3.03
N ASN A 69 8.69 -1.47 1.81
CA ASN A 69 9.58 -2.58 1.49
C ASN A 69 10.61 -2.19 0.41
N PRO A 70 11.61 -1.36 0.75
CA PRO A 70 12.66 -1.01 -0.20
C PRO A 70 13.52 -2.23 -0.54
N ARG A 71 13.88 -2.38 -1.81
CA ARG A 71 14.82 -3.43 -2.24
C ARG A 71 16.24 -3.02 -1.88
N THR A 72 16.77 -3.59 -0.80
CA THR A 72 18.07 -3.20 -0.23
C THR A 72 19.29 -3.79 -0.94
N TYR A 73 19.15 -4.94 -1.61
CA TYR A 73 20.26 -5.61 -2.30
C TYR A 73 19.92 -5.96 -3.74
N VAL A 74 20.76 -5.48 -4.66
CA VAL A 74 20.77 -5.87 -6.07
C VAL A 74 22.22 -6.11 -6.45
N SER A 75 22.55 -7.31 -6.94
CA SER A 75 23.89 -7.57 -7.46
C SER A 75 24.12 -6.69 -8.70
N SER A 76 24.94 -5.65 -8.56
CA SER A 76 25.32 -4.77 -9.68
C SER A 76 26.16 -5.50 -10.73
N LYS A 77 26.86 -6.56 -10.33
CA LYS A 77 27.74 -7.35 -11.20
C LYS A 77 26.98 -8.32 -12.13
N GLY A 78 25.68 -8.53 -11.91
CA GLY A 78 24.89 -9.51 -12.67
C GLY A 78 25.37 -10.95 -12.47
N TYR A 79 24.89 -11.88 -13.30
CA TYR A 79 25.36 -13.27 -13.33
C TYR A 79 26.18 -13.52 -14.59
N SER A 80 27.38 -14.07 -14.43
CA SER A 80 28.27 -14.44 -15.54
C SER A 80 28.24 -15.94 -15.74
N PHE A 81 28.00 -16.41 -16.97
CA PHE A 81 28.05 -17.83 -17.31
C PHE A 81 29.12 -18.05 -18.39
N THR A 82 29.95 -19.08 -18.21
CA THR A 82 30.94 -19.49 -19.21
C THR A 82 30.22 -20.07 -20.43
N LYS A 83 30.58 -19.63 -21.63
CA LYS A 83 30.11 -20.28 -22.86
C LYS A 83 30.80 -21.64 -23.00
N LYS A 84 30.03 -22.67 -23.39
CA LYS A 84 30.57 -23.96 -23.85
C LYS A 84 31.32 -23.79 -25.17
#